data_AF-K1TFS6-F1
#
_entry.id   AF-K1TFS6-F1
#
_cell.length_a   1.000
_cell.length_b   1.000
_cell.length_c   1.000
_cell.angle_alpha   90.00
_cell.angle_beta   90.00
_cell.angle_gamma   90.00
#
_symmetry.space_group_name_H-M   'P 1'
#
loop_
_entity.id
_entity.type
_entity.pdbx_description
1 polymer ?
#
loop_
_entity_poly.entity_id
_entity_poly.type
_entity_poly.pdbx_seq_one_letter_code
_entity_poly.pdbx_strand_id
1 'polypeptide(L)'
;MIEEIGGAKLKKSDFIGINECFKPIEREYKRGEIITTYSPENDTICIIKEGTVYLTTDNAENQRRIISFYEKGDIIVTCIVPESDNRIFYLSAKNKLQN
;
A
#
# COMPACT_ATOMS: atom_id res chain seq x y z
N MET A 1 -3.50 20.78 -5.13
CA MET A 1 -4.51 20.14 -6.00
C MET A 1 -4.00 18.72 -6.18
N ILE A 2 -4.57 17.75 -5.46
CA ILE A 2 -4.13 16.36 -5.57
C ILE A 2 -4.93 15.78 -6.72
N GLU A 3 -4.27 15.54 -7.85
CA GLU A 3 -4.88 14.83 -8.97
C GLU A 3 -5.26 13.42 -8.50
N GLU A 4 -6.50 13.02 -8.76
CA GLU A 4 -6.93 11.63 -8.51
C GLU A 4 -6.03 10.71 -9.32
N ILE A 5 -5.10 10.03 -8.64
CA ILE A 5 -4.35 8.93 -9.23
C ILE A 5 -5.32 7.75 -9.27
N GLY A 6 -6.11 7.68 -10.35
CA GLY A 6 -6.93 6.52 -10.65
C GLY A 6 -6.03 5.29 -10.75
N GLY A 7 -6.07 4.44 -9.73
CA GLY A 7 -5.26 3.21 -9.68
C GLY A 7 -5.63 2.27 -10.82
N ALA A 8 -4.61 1.74 -11.50
CA ALA A 8 -4.81 0.70 -12.51
C ALA A 8 -5.32 -0.58 -11.82
N LYS A 9 -6.48 -1.10 -12.25
CA LYS A 9 -6.99 -2.40 -11.79
C LYS A 9 -6.46 -3.52 -12.66
N LEU A 10 -5.70 -4.43 -12.07
CA LEU A 10 -5.15 -5.61 -12.75
C LEU A 10 -6.23 -6.65 -13.05
N LYS A 11 -6.19 -7.21 -14.27
CA LYS A 11 -7.00 -8.35 -14.70
C LYS A 11 -6.30 -9.66 -14.38
N LYS A 12 -7.05 -10.77 -14.37
CA LYS A 12 -6.49 -12.13 -14.13
C LYS A 12 -5.34 -12.48 -15.07
N SER A 13 -5.38 -12.04 -16.33
CA SER A 13 -4.30 -12.24 -17.31
C SER A 13 -3.00 -11.56 -16.89
N ASP A 14 -3.07 -10.40 -16.26
CA ASP A 14 -1.90 -9.61 -15.90
C ASP A 14 -1.11 -10.32 -14.80
N PHE A 15 -1.81 -11.00 -13.88
CA PHE A 15 -1.18 -11.84 -12.85
C PHE A 15 -0.39 -13.02 -13.43
N ILE A 16 -0.75 -13.55 -14.60
CA ILE A 16 0.02 -14.64 -15.24
C ILE A 16 1.39 -14.11 -15.66
N GLY A 17 1.41 -13.01 -16.42
CA GLY A 17 2.67 -12.39 -16.86
C GLY A 17 3.52 -11.90 -15.70
N ILE A 18 2.90 -11.32 -14.66
CA ILE A 18 3.63 -10.89 -13.46
C ILE A 18 4.30 -12.09 -12.78
N ASN A 19 3.58 -13.21 -12.63
CA ASN A 19 4.13 -14.40 -11.98
C ASN A 19 5.26 -15.03 -12.78
N GLU A 20 5.14 -15.09 -14.11
CA GLU A 20 6.16 -15.67 -14.99
C GLU A 20 7.43 -14.82 -15.05
N CYS A 21 7.30 -13.49 -15.13
CA CYS A 21 8.43 -12.59 -15.31
C CYS A 21 9.13 -12.21 -14.00
N PHE A 22 8.37 -11.92 -12.94
CA PHE A 22 8.92 -11.30 -11.73
C PHE A 22 9.00 -12.26 -10.53
N LYS A 23 8.27 -13.39 -10.57
CA LYS A 23 8.22 -14.38 -9.48
C LYS A 23 7.97 -13.72 -8.11
N PRO A 24 6.84 -13.00 -7.94
CA PRO A 24 6.58 -12.23 -6.73
C PRO A 24 6.53 -13.12 -5.49
N ILE A 25 6.91 -12.57 -4.35
CA ILE A 25 6.84 -13.24 -3.05
C ILE A 25 5.52 -12.86 -2.38
N GLU A 26 4.73 -13.87 -2.01
CA GLU A 26 3.52 -13.66 -1.22
C GLU A 26 3.87 -13.48 0.26
N ARG A 27 3.23 -12.50 0.90
CA ARG A 27 3.36 -12.21 2.32
C ARG A 27 2.00 -12.00 2.96
N GLU A 28 1.84 -12.50 4.16
CA GLU A 28 0.65 -12.31 4.98
C GLU A 28 1.00 -11.42 6.18
N TYR A 29 0.08 -10.53 6.53
CA TYR A 29 0.23 -9.58 7.63
C TYR A 29 -1.01 -9.61 8.51
N LYS A 30 -0.80 -9.61 9.83
CA LYS A 30 -1.85 -9.48 10.83
C LYS A 30 -2.34 -8.03 10.92
N ARG A 31 -3.54 -7.87 11.45
CA ARG A 31 -4.13 -6.55 11.71
C ARG A 31 -3.17 -5.68 12.51
N GLY A 32 -2.89 -4.48 11.99
CA GLY A 32 -2.02 -3.49 12.64
C GLY A 32 -0.53 -3.70 12.41
N GLU A 33 -0.11 -4.80 11.76
CA GLU A 33 1.29 -4.95 11.37
C GLU A 33 1.66 -3.93 10.29
N ILE A 34 2.87 -3.39 10.43
CA ILE A 34 3.47 -2.47 9.45
C ILE A 34 4.03 -3.33 8.32
N ILE A 35 3.46 -3.17 7.14
CA ILE A 35 3.91 -3.84 5.91
C ILE A 35 5.26 -3.26 5.50
N THR A 36 5.34 -1.93 5.48
CA THR A 36 6.57 -1.21 5.20
C THR A 36 6.47 0.25 5.70
N THR A 37 7.63 0.85 5.89
CA THR A 37 7.80 2.30 6.03
C THR A 37 8.33 2.84 4.72
N TYR A 38 7.88 4.04 4.34
CA TYR A 38 8.47 4.70 3.19
C TYR A 38 9.99 4.88 3.35
N SER A 39 10.72 4.59 2.29
CA SER A 39 12.12 4.97 2.12
C SER A 39 12.37 5.23 0.62
N PRO A 40 13.12 6.28 0.25
CA PRO A 40 13.53 6.50 -1.15
C PRO A 40 14.31 5.31 -1.75
N GLU A 41 14.94 4.50 -0.89
CA GLU A 41 15.71 3.32 -1.29
C GLU A 41 14.82 2.07 -1.48
N ASN A 42 13.54 2.14 -1.11
CA ASN A 42 12.62 1.02 -1.22
C ASN A 42 11.94 1.05 -2.59
N ASP A 43 12.40 0.21 -3.51
CA ASP A 43 11.94 0.07 -4.89
C ASP A 43 10.85 -1.02 -5.06
N THR A 44 10.21 -1.42 -3.95
CA THR A 44 9.23 -2.50 -3.98
C THR A 44 7.88 -2.05 -4.53
N ILE A 45 7.30 -2.90 -5.39
CA ILE A 45 5.90 -2.78 -5.81
C ILE A 45 5.10 -3.89 -5.13
N CYS A 46 4.02 -3.53 -4.46
CA CYS A 46 3.10 -4.46 -3.83
C CYS A 46 1.76 -4.49 -4.56
N ILE A 47 1.16 -5.66 -4.67
CA ILE A 47 -0.22 -5.83 -5.16
C ILE A 47 -1.04 -6.42 -4.02
N ILE A 48 -2.16 -5.78 -3.69
CA ILE A 48 -3.04 -6.31 -2.65
C ILE A 48 -3.81 -7.52 -3.20
N LYS A 49 -3.39 -8.72 -2.79
CA LYS A 49 -4.07 -9.96 -3.18
C LYS A 49 -5.40 -10.16 -2.43
N GLU A 50 -5.44 -9.76 -1.16
CA GLU A 50 -6.60 -9.84 -0.27
C GLU A 50 -6.48 -8.84 0.89
N GLY A 51 -7.63 -8.44 1.47
CA GLY A 51 -7.70 -7.55 2.63
C GLY A 51 -7.72 -6.07 2.25
N THR A 52 -7.50 -5.23 3.27
CA THR A 52 -7.42 -3.77 3.14
C THR A 52 -6.11 -3.29 3.76
N VAL A 53 -5.44 -2.34 3.13
CA VAL A 53 -4.22 -1.72 3.64
C VAL A 53 -4.44 -0.23 3.81
N TYR A 54 -4.05 0.32 4.96
CA TYR A 54 -4.08 1.76 5.21
C TYR A 54 -2.73 2.39 5.02
N LEU A 55 -2.71 3.47 4.24
CA LEU A 55 -1.65 4.44 4.27
C LEU A 55 -1.91 5.39 5.42
N THR A 56 -0.98 5.43 6.35
CA THR A 56 -1.03 6.30 7.52
C THR A 56 0.22 7.15 7.62
N THR A 57 0.10 8.26 8.32
CA THR A 57 1.22 9.15 8.61
C THR A 57 1.10 9.71 10.01
N ASP A 58 2.23 10.05 10.62
CA ASP A 58 2.26 10.69 11.93
C ASP A 58 2.38 12.21 11.74
N ASN A 59 1.49 12.97 12.37
CA ASN A 59 1.54 14.43 12.34
C ASN A 59 2.69 14.98 13.23
N ALA A 60 2.84 16.31 13.28
CA ALA A 60 3.85 16.97 14.12
C ALA A 60 3.74 16.65 15.63
N GLU A 61 2.57 16.18 16.09
CA GLU A 61 2.28 15.78 17.48
C GLU A 61 2.40 14.26 17.69
N ASN A 62 2.96 13.51 16.73
CA ASN A 62 3.07 12.05 16.73
C ASN A 62 1.72 11.30 16.80
N GLN A 63 0.65 11.91 16.33
CA GLN A 63 -0.65 11.25 16.19
C GLN A 63 -0.76 10.62 14.80
N ARG A 64 -1.06 9.32 14.77
CA ARG A 64 -1.24 8.57 13.53
C ARG A 64 -2.58 8.89 12.88
N ARG A 65 -2.56 9.26 11.59
CA ARG A 65 -3.75 9.56 10.77
C ARG A 65 -3.78 8.67 9.54
N ILE A 66 -4.98 8.23 9.17
CA ILE A 66 -5.22 7.55 7.89
C ILE A 66 -5.34 8.60 6.81
N ILE A 67 -4.59 8.44 5.73
CA ILE A 67 -4.63 9.36 4.58
C ILE A 67 -5.16 8.70 3.31
N SER A 68 -5.06 7.37 3.20
CA SER A 68 -5.64 6.60 2.11
C SER A 68 -5.83 5.14 2.50
N PHE A 69 -6.57 4.39 1.69
CA PHE A 69 -6.72 2.95 1.82
C PHE A 69 -6.61 2.28 0.45
N TYR A 70 -6.16 1.04 0.47
CA TYR A 70 -6.00 0.17 -0.70
C TYR A 70 -6.72 -1.15 -0.45
N GLU A 71 -7.33 -1.70 -1.48
CA GLU A 71 -8.07 -2.95 -1.43
C GLU A 71 -7.56 -3.93 -2.49
N LYS A 72 -8.16 -5.12 -2.53
CA LYS A 72 -7.80 -6.17 -3.48
C LYS A 72 -7.70 -5.65 -4.92
N GLY A 73 -6.54 -5.89 -5.53
CA GLY A 73 -6.21 -5.52 -6.91
C GLY A 73 -5.49 -4.18 -7.03
N ASP A 74 -5.43 -3.38 -5.96
CA ASP A 74 -4.69 -2.12 -5.96
C ASP A 74 -3.17 -2.38 -5.92
N ILE A 75 -2.44 -1.49 -6.57
CA ILE A 75 -0.98 -1.48 -6.63
C ILE A 75 -0.49 -0.38 -5.70
N ILE A 76 0.48 -0.73 -4.85
CA ILE A 76 1.19 0.21 -4.00
C ILE A 76 2.64 0.25 -4.44
N VAL A 77 3.10 1.44 -4.77
CA VAL A 77 4.51 1.69 -5.12
C VAL A 77 5.15 2.35 -3.91
N THR A 78 6.05 1.63 -3.24
CA THR A 78 6.60 2.06 -1.94
C THR A 78 7.58 3.22 -2.05
N CYS A 79 8.00 3.60 -3.27
CA CYS A 79 8.84 4.78 -3.53
C CYS A 79 8.06 6.05 -3.89
N ILE A 80 6.73 6.00 -4.06
CA ILE A 80 5.93 7.19 -4.36
C ILE A 80 5.33 7.72 -3.07
N VAL A 81 5.97 8.74 -2.48
CA VAL A 81 5.40 9.49 -1.36
C VAL A 81 4.66 10.73 -1.86
N PRO A 82 3.47 11.03 -1.29
CA PRO A 82 2.86 12.33 -1.48
C PRO A 82 3.81 13.43 -1.01
N GLU A 83 4.05 14.46 -1.83
CA GLU A 83 4.76 15.65 -1.37
C GLU A 83 4.05 16.22 -0.13
N SER A 84 4.72 16.20 1.03
CA SER A 84 4.10 16.50 2.32
C SER A 84 5.14 16.87 3.36
N ASP A 85 4.77 17.78 4.29
CA ASP A 85 5.55 18.10 5.50
C ASP A 85 5.54 16.97 6.55
N ASN A 86 4.77 15.90 6.29
CA ASN A 86 4.69 14.77 7.20
C ASN A 86 5.97 13.94 7.19
N ARG A 87 6.38 13.47 8.36
CA ARG A 87 7.72 12.92 8.59
C ARG A 87 7.88 11.46 8.14
N ILE A 88 6.84 10.63 8.33
CA ILE A 88 6.91 9.18 8.08
C ILE A 88 5.55 8.67 7.58
N PHE A 89 5.58 7.76 6.60
CA PHE A 89 4.40 7.07 6.08
C PHE A 89 4.50 5.57 6.36
N TYR A 90 3.37 4.97 6.75
CA TYR A 90 3.25 3.55 7.07
C TYR A 90 2.13 2.91 6.27
N LEU A 91 2.39 1.73 5.71
CA LEU A 91 1.36 0.83 5.20
C LEU A 91 1.02 -0.19 6.28
N SER A 92 -0.27 -0.33 6.63
CA SER A 92 -0.72 -1.23 7.70
C SER A 92 -1.92 -2.07 7.30
N ALA A 93 -1.94 -3.35 7.68
CA ALA A 93 -3.01 -4.27 7.31
C ALA A 93 -4.28 -4.11 8.18
N LYS A 94 -5.45 -4.23 7.56
CA LYS A 94 -6.77 -4.30 8.20
C LYS A 94 -7.66 -5.36 7.52
N ASN A 95 -8.46 -6.06 8.32
CA ASN A 95 -9.49 -6.97 7.80
C ASN A 95 -10.76 -6.23 7.39
N LYS A 96 -11.50 -6.83 6.44
CA LYS A 96 -12.89 -6.45 6.10
C LYS A 96 -13.68 -6.18 7.37
N LEU A 97 -14.44 -5.09 7.38
CA LEU A 97 -15.52 -4.89 8.35
C LEU A 97 -16.39 -6.15 8.33
N GLN A 98 -16.41 -6.91 9.44
CA GLN A 98 -17.48 -7.85 9.70
C GLN A 98 -18.72 -6.98 9.97
N ASN A 99 -19.63 -6.95 8.99
CA ASN A 99 -21.00 -6.53 9.23
C ASN A 99 -21.70 -7.58 10.10
#